data_AF-D2RFA4-F1
#
_entry.id   AF-D2RFA4-F1
#
_cell.length_a   1.000
_cell.length_b   1.000
_cell.length_c   1.000
_cell.angle_alpha   90.00
_cell.angle_beta   90.00
_cell.angle_gamma   90.00
#
_symmetry.space_group_name_H-M   'P 1'
#
loop_
_entity.id
_entity.type
_entity.pdbx_description
1 polymer ?
#
loop_
_entity_poly.entity_id
_entity_poly.type
_entity_poly.pdbx_seq_one_letter_code
_entity_poly.pdbx_strand_id
1 'polypeptide(L)'
;MLIPFKCPECGKKYWIELSIRYELYNYVGAMSELARIHIKDAIVRDIWTDEEVAFEVQRTIASLLKEGIPRKQVVEEVSQLYGIPAIHVDELIENLLSKVPELNTPVG
;
A
#
# COMPACT_ATOMS: atom_id res chain seq x y z
N MET A 1 -2.86 5.27 -4.84
CA MET A 1 -2.71 3.81 -5.07
C MET A 1 -1.40 3.61 -5.79
N LEU A 2 -0.54 2.67 -5.36
CA LEU A 2 0.70 2.37 -6.08
C LEU A 2 0.47 1.20 -7.05
N ILE A 3 0.94 1.34 -8.29
CA ILE A 3 0.78 0.33 -9.34
C ILE A 3 2.15 0.08 -10.01
N PRO A 4 2.58 -1.18 -10.17
CA PRO A 4 3.82 -1.48 -10.86
C PRO A 4 3.69 -1.16 -12.36
N PHE A 5 4.70 -0.50 -12.91
CA PHE A 5 4.77 -0.09 -14.30
C PHE A 5 6.14 -0.46 -14.89
N LYS A 6 6.13 -0.99 -16.11
CA LYS A 6 7.36 -1.23 -16.88
C LYS A 6 7.42 -0.25 -18.03
N CYS A 7 8.44 0.61 -18.04
CA CYS A 7 8.64 1.58 -19.10
C CYS A 7 8.91 0.86 -20.44
N PRO A 8 8.13 1.12 -21.50
CA PRO A 8 8.31 0.44 -22.78
C PRO A 8 9.59 0.86 -23.51
N GLU A 9 10.10 2.06 -23.25
CA GLU A 9 11.28 2.60 -23.94
C GLU A 9 12.60 2.11 -23.34
N CYS A 10 12.73 2.14 -22.01
CA CYS A 10 13.97 1.79 -21.31
C CYS A 10 13.92 0.42 -20.59
N GLY A 11 12.75 -0.23 -20.53
CA GLY A 11 12.57 -1.53 -19.90
C GLY A 11 12.63 -1.54 -18.37
N LYS A 12 12.90 -0.40 -17.73
CA LYS A 12 12.97 -0.26 -16.27
C LYS A 12 11.59 -0.38 -15.62
N LYS A 13 11.58 -0.87 -14.37
CA LYS A 13 10.38 -0.98 -13.54
C LYS A 13 10.30 0.23 -12.61
N TYR A 14 9.08 0.70 -12.40
CA TYR A 14 8.73 1.80 -11.53
C TYR A 14 7.42 1.49 -10.82
N TRP A 15 7.13 2.24 -9.77
CA TRP A 15 5.83 2.28 -9.13
C TRP A 15 5.19 3.63 -9.39
N ILE A 16 3.97 3.62 -9.91
CA ILE A 16 3.23 4.83 -10.20
C ILE A 16 2.23 5.07 -9.08
N GLU A 17 2.29 6.25 -8.45
CA GLU A 17 1.22 6.68 -7.55
C GLU A 17 0.06 7.24 -8.38
N LEU A 18 -1.03 6.50 -8.43
CA LEU A 18 -2.24 6.84 -9.18
C LEU A 18 -3.36 7.32 -8.26
N SER A 19 -4.06 8.36 -8.71
CA SER A 19 -5.32 8.84 -8.15
C SER A 19 -6.40 8.79 -9.22
N ILE A 20 -7.51 8.11 -8.93
CA ILE A 20 -8.63 7.95 -9.87
C ILE A 20 -9.81 8.80 -9.40
N ARG A 21 -10.32 9.68 -10.26
CA ARG A 21 -11.62 10.34 -10.06
C ARG A 21 -12.68 9.55 -10.82
N TYR A 22 -13.73 9.12 -10.13
CA TYR A 22 -14.81 8.32 -10.71
C TYR A 22 -16.18 8.77 -10.20
N GLU A 23 -17.21 8.41 -10.96
CA GLU A 23 -18.61 8.45 -10.55
C GLU A 23 -19.14 7.04 -10.37
N LEU A 24 -19.86 6.80 -9.27
CA LEU A 24 -20.52 5.52 -8.98
C LEU A 24 -22.02 5.67 -9.18
N TYR A 25 -22.58 4.85 -10.06
CA TYR A 25 -24.01 4.77 -10.32
C TYR A 25 -24.53 3.43 -9.74
N ASN A 26 -25.37 3.51 -8.71
CA ASN A 26 -26.01 2.35 -8.09
C ASN A 26 -27.45 2.22 -8.59
N TYR A 27 -27.77 1.16 -9.34
CA TYR A 27 -29.12 0.91 -9.82
C TYR A 27 -29.91 0.11 -8.78
N VAL A 28 -30.72 0.80 -7.97
CA VAL A 28 -31.57 0.17 -6.96
C VAL A 28 -32.86 -0.29 -7.63
N GLY A 29 -33.06 -1.61 -7.80
CA GLY A 29 -34.28 -2.14 -8.42
C GLY A 29 -34.32 -3.64 -8.76
N ALA A 30 -33.21 -4.36 -8.67
CA ALA A 30 -33.17 -5.82 -8.87
C ALA A 30 -32.34 -6.51 -7.78
N MET A 31 -32.69 -7.77 -7.49
CA MET A 31 -32.05 -8.63 -6.48
C MET A 31 -30.52 -8.82 -6.65
N SER A 32 -29.97 -8.42 -7.79
CA SER A 32 -28.53 -8.26 -7.99
C SER A 32 -28.24 -6.77 -8.16
N GLU A 33 -27.70 -6.13 -7.13
CA GLU A 33 -27.28 -4.73 -7.17
C GLU A 33 -26.24 -4.56 -8.29
N LEU A 34 -26.64 -3.91 -9.39
CA LEU A 34 -25.74 -3.56 -10.48
C LEU A 34 -25.16 -2.18 -10.18
N ALA A 35 -23.84 -2.12 -9.97
CA ALA A 35 -23.09 -0.89 -9.86
C ALA A 35 -22.35 -0.61 -11.19
N ARG A 36 -22.44 0.62 -11.68
CA ARG A 36 -21.65 1.11 -12.82
C ARG A 36 -20.65 2.15 -12.33
N ILE A 37 -19.37 1.92 -12.58
CA ILE A 37 -18.29 2.88 -12.29
C ILE A 37 -17.91 3.59 -13.59
N HIS A 38 -17.98 4.92 -13.61
CA HIS A 38 -17.50 5.75 -14.70
C HIS A 38 -16.24 6.49 -14.27
N ILE A 39 -15.09 6.08 -14.78
CA ILE A 39 -13.79 6.73 -14.50
C ILE A 39 -13.71 8.01 -15.34
N LYS A 40 -13.51 9.16 -14.68
CA LYS A 40 -13.34 10.46 -15.34
C LYS A 40 -11.88 10.74 -15.65
N ASP A 41 -11.06 10.69 -14.61
CA ASP A 41 -9.64 11.01 -14.70
C ASP A 41 -8.80 9.97 -13.96
N ALA A 42 -7.64 9.67 -14.52
CA ALA A 42 -6.56 8.98 -13.85
C ALA A 42 -5.35 9.93 -13.82
N ILE A 43 -4.92 10.31 -12.63
CA ILE A 43 -3.84 11.28 -12.42
C ILE A 43 -2.64 10.52 -11.86
N VAL A 44 -1.52 10.56 -12.58
CA VAL A 44 -0.22 10.18 -12.05
C VAL A 44 0.25 11.29 -11.12
N ARG A 45 0.35 10.98 -9.83
CA ARG A 45 0.85 11.91 -8.83
C ARG A 45 2.36 11.90 -8.79
N ASP A 46 2.95 10.71 -8.84
CA ASP A 46 4.38 10.54 -8.72
C ASP A 46 4.86 9.20 -9.30
N ILE A 47 6.17 9.08 -9.52
CA ILE A 47 6.85 7.90 -10.05
C ILE A 47 8.01 7.55 -9.12
N TRP A 48 7.96 6.33 -8.58
CA TRP A 48 8.89 5.85 -7.56
C TRP A 48 9.74 4.69 -8.11
N THR A 49 10.97 4.56 -7.63
CA THR A 49 11.79 3.36 -7.83
C THR A 49 11.44 2.27 -6.82
N ASP A 50 11.93 1.05 -7.06
CA ASP A 50 11.78 -0.05 -6.10
C ASP A 50 12.43 0.29 -4.74
N GLU A 51 13.59 0.97 -4.76
CA GLU A 51 14.30 1.39 -3.54
C GLU A 51 13.51 2.41 -2.74
N GLU A 52 12.88 3.39 -3.40
CA GLU A 52 12.09 4.42 -2.73
C GLU A 52 10.83 3.83 -2.11
N VAL A 53 10.12 2.93 -2.82
CA VAL A 53 8.97 2.21 -2.27
C VAL A 53 9.38 1.32 -1.10
N ALA A 54 10.49 0.59 -1.22
CA ALA A 54 10.98 -0.27 -0.14
C ALA A 54 11.33 0.54 1.11
N PHE A 55 11.99 1.69 0.95
CA PHE A 55 12.30 2.60 2.05
C PHE A 55 11.04 3.13 2.71
N GLU A 56 10.06 3.55 1.91
CA GLU A 56 8.80 4.12 2.41
C GLU A 56 7.97 3.09 3.18
N VAL A 57 7.88 1.85 2.67
CA VAL A 57 7.20 0.74 3.36
C VAL A 57 7.87 0.46 4.71
N GLN A 58 9.20 0.39 4.76
CA GLN A 58 9.94 0.17 6.01
C GLN A 58 9.74 1.32 7.00
N ARG A 59 9.73 2.57 6.52
CA ARG A 59 9.48 3.76 7.33
C ARG A 59 8.10 3.74 7.96
N THR A 60 7.06 3.42 7.19
CA THR A 60 5.68 3.32 7.67
C THR A 60 5.54 2.23 8.72
N ILE A 61 6.07 1.03 8.44
CA ILE A 61 6.08 -0.08 9.42
C ILE A 61 6.77 0.36 10.72
N ALA A 62 7.95 0.98 10.63
CA ALA A 62 8.69 1.43 11.79
C ALA A 62 7.92 2.48 12.61
N SER A 63 7.23 3.43 11.95
CA SER A 63 6.40 4.43 12.63
C SER A 63 5.27 3.79 13.42
N LEU A 64 4.50 2.90 12.77
CA LEU A 64 3.36 2.24 13.40
C LEU A 64 3.79 1.37 14.58
N LEU A 65 4.92 0.66 14.47
CA LEU A 65 5.47 -0.11 15.59
C LEU A 65 5.92 0.80 16.75
N LYS A 66 6.56 1.94 16.47
CA LYS A 66 6.93 2.92 17.51
C LYS A 66 5.72 3.50 18.23
N GLU A 67 4.61 3.66 17.52
CA GLU A 67 3.33 4.11 18.08
C GLU A 67 2.63 3.03 18.93
N GLY A 68 3.21 1.82 19.02
CA GLY A 68 2.66 0.72 19.79
C GLY A 68 1.48 0.02 19.10
N ILE A 69 1.27 0.27 17.80
CA ILE A 69 0.21 -0.38 17.03
C ILE A 69 0.49 -1.90 16.98
N PRO A 70 -0.49 -2.75 17.30
CA PRO A 70 -0.28 -4.20 17.28
C PRO A 70 0.17 -4.69 15.90
N ARG A 71 1.19 -5.58 15.85
CA ARG A 71 1.75 -6.14 14.61
C ARG A 71 0.69 -6.59 13.61
N LYS A 72 -0.37 -7.26 14.06
CA LYS A 72 -1.48 -7.72 13.19
C LYS A 72 -2.17 -6.55 12.47
N GLN A 73 -2.39 -5.44 13.17
CA GLN A 73 -2.97 -4.23 12.59
C GLN A 73 -1.99 -3.53 11.64
N VAL A 74 -0.71 -3.46 12.00
CA VAL A 74 0.35 -2.94 11.09
C VAL A 74 0.38 -3.73 9.78
N VAL A 75 0.33 -5.05 9.86
CA VAL A 75 0.30 -5.93 8.68
C VAL A 75 -0.90 -5.61 7.78
N GLU A 76 -2.09 -5.49 8.37
CA GLU A 76 -3.32 -5.21 7.63
C GLU A 76 -3.30 -3.83 6.97
N GLU A 77 -2.92 -2.78 7.70
CA GLU A 77 -2.88 -1.41 7.20
C GLU A 77 -1.85 -1.25 6.08
N VAL A 78 -0.63 -1.75 6.27
CA VAL A 78 0.44 -1.66 5.27
C VAL A 78 0.11 -2.51 4.04
N SER A 79 -0.50 -3.69 4.23
CA SER A 79 -0.95 -4.54 3.12
C SER A 79 -1.97 -3.81 2.25
N GLN A 80 -2.96 -3.17 2.86
CA GLN A 80 -4.00 -2.41 2.14
C GLN A 80 -3.44 -1.15 1.46
N LEU A 81 -2.55 -0.43 2.15
CA LEU A 81 -2.01 0.84 1.66
C LEU A 81 -1.10 0.65 0.43
N TYR A 82 -0.21 -0.34 0.47
CA TYR A 82 0.79 -0.57 -0.57
C TYR A 82 0.44 -1.72 -1.52
N GLY A 83 -0.64 -2.47 -1.26
CA GLY A 83 -1.04 -3.63 -2.06
C GLY A 83 -0.09 -4.82 -1.93
N ILE A 84 0.68 -4.90 -0.84
CA ILE A 84 1.63 -5.97 -0.57
C ILE A 84 0.89 -7.09 0.17
N PRO A 85 0.99 -8.37 -0.23
CA PRO A 85 0.38 -9.47 0.51
C PRO A 85 0.80 -9.50 1.97
N ALA A 86 -0.17 -9.71 2.88
CA ALA A 86 0.05 -9.67 4.33
C ALA A 86 1.22 -10.52 4.81
N ILE A 87 1.43 -11.71 4.22
CA ILE A 87 2.55 -12.60 4.55
C ILE A 87 3.91 -11.92 4.32
N HIS A 88 4.07 -11.15 3.25
CA HIS A 88 5.31 -10.46 2.94
C HIS A 88 5.52 -9.22 3.81
N VAL A 89 4.42 -8.55 4.20
CA VAL A 89 4.51 -7.48 5.20
C VAL A 89 4.99 -8.02 6.54
N ASP A 90 4.49 -9.19 6.93
CA ASP A 90 4.88 -9.85 8.17
C ASP A 90 6.36 -10.26 8.16
N GLU A 91 6.85 -10.84 7.05
CA GLU A 91 8.27 -11.11 6.82
C GLU A 91 9.14 -9.84 6.88
N LEU A 92 8.65 -8.72 6.34
CA LEU A 92 9.35 -7.43 6.40
C LEU A 92 9.45 -6.92 7.84
N ILE A 93 8.41 -7.09 8.65
CA ILE A 93 8.41 -6.74 10.07
C ILE A 93 9.46 -7.57 10.82
N GLU A 94 9.54 -8.88 10.59
CA GLU A 94 10.57 -9.73 11.22
C GLU A 94 11.98 -9.29 10.85
N ASN A 95 12.21 -9.00 9.57
CA ASN A 95 13.48 -8.48 9.09
C ASN A 95 13.82 -7.11 9.70
N LEU A 96 12.83 -6.25 9.93
CA LEU A 96 13.03 -4.95 10.56
C LEU A 96 13.36 -5.10 12.06
N LEU A 97 12.61 -5.93 12.79
CA LEU A 97 12.79 -6.17 14.22
C LEU A 97 14.12 -6.87 14.54
N SER A 98 14.60 -7.76 13.66
CA SER A 98 15.94 -8.36 13.81
C SER A 98 17.07 -7.35 13.70
N LYS A 99 16.86 -6.24 12.97
CA LYS A 99 17.83 -5.15 12.81
C LYS A 99 17.67 -4.05 13.85
N VAL A 100 16.44 -3.83 14.33
CA VAL A 100 16.10 -2.77 15.30
C VAL A 100 15.18 -3.34 16.38
N PRO A 101 15.73 -4.04 17.40
CA PRO A 101 14.94 -4.73 18.42
C PRO A 101 14.11 -3.80 19.31
N GLU A 102 14.52 -2.53 19.42
CA GLU A 102 13.89 -1.48 20.25
C GLU A 102 12.45 -1.14 19.80
N LEU A 103 12.07 -1.55 18.59
CA LEU A 103 10.70 -1.40 18.08
C LEU A 103 9.71 -2.41 18.68
N ASN A 104 10.18 -3.36 19.48
CA ASN A 104 9.37 -4.42 20.10
C ASN A 104 8.95 -4.10 21.54
N THR A 105 9.35 -2.97 22.11
CA THR A 105 8.94 -2.59 23.48
C THR A 105 7.58 -1.90 23.44
N PRO A 106 6.56 -2.44 24.15
CA PRO A 106 5.32 -1.71 24.32
C PRO A 106 5.61 -0.42 25.09
N VAL A 107 5.13 0.70 24.56
CA VAL A 107 5.10 1.97 25.28
C VAL A 107 4.19 1.74 26.49
N GLY A 108 4.79 1.74 27.68
CA GLY A 108 4.09 1.50 28.95
C GLY A 108 3.14 2.62 29.33
#